data_AF-S4RZ13-F1
#
_entry.id   AF-S4RZ13-F1
#
_cell.length_a   1.000
_cell.length_b   1.000
_cell.length_c   1.000
_cell.angle_alpha   90.00
_cell.angle_beta   90.00
_cell.angle_gamma   90.00
#
_symmetry.space_group_name_H-M   'P 1'
#
loop_
_entity.id
_entity.type
_entity.pdbx_description
1 polymer ?
#
loop_
_entity_poly.entity_id
_entity_poly.type
_entity_poly.pdbx_seq_one_letter_code
_entity_poly.pdbx_strand_id
1 'polypeptide(L)'
;SLQALPYVCLLIAMLFFIYAIVGMQVFGNVKLDDEGGITEHNNFQTFFQALMLLFRSATGEAWQEIMLSCLSKKPCEQHSLNGENVCGSDFAYFYFVSFIFLCSFLMLNLFVAVIMDNFEYLTRDSSILGPHHLDEFVRIWGDYDPAATGRITYTKMYELLRHMSPPLGLGKKCPVRIAYKRLVRMDMPIAEDNTVHFTTTLMALIRTALDIKIAKAGADKFECDSELRKEMMAIWPTLSQKTLDILVPPHRAVDLTVG
;
A
#
# COMPACT_ATOMS: atom_id res chain seq x y z
N SER A 1 -0.75 0.60 -3.15
CA SER A 1 0.09 1.73 -2.79
C SER A 1 1.50 1.70 -3.37
N LEU A 2 2.53 1.33 -2.60
CA LEU A 2 3.92 1.23 -3.07
C LEU A 2 4.14 0.31 -4.28
N GLN A 3 3.22 -0.63 -4.55
CA GLN A 3 3.24 -1.51 -5.73
C GLN A 3 2.82 -0.82 -7.04
N ALA A 4 2.07 0.29 -6.98
CA ALA A 4 1.63 1.03 -8.17
C ALA A 4 2.59 2.16 -8.57
N LEU A 5 3.35 2.69 -7.60
CA LEU A 5 4.37 3.72 -7.82
C LEU A 5 5.42 3.37 -8.88
N PRO A 6 5.93 2.13 -9.01
CA PRO A 6 6.92 1.78 -10.02
C PRO A 6 6.42 2.02 -11.43
N TYR A 7 5.14 1.77 -11.71
CA TYR A 7 4.55 1.98 -13.03
C TYR A 7 4.44 3.46 -13.36
N VAL A 8 4.04 4.29 -12.41
CA VAL A 8 3.97 5.75 -12.61
C VAL A 8 5.36 6.35 -12.81
N CYS A 9 6.34 5.93 -12.01
CA CYS A 9 7.74 6.34 -12.18
C CYS A 9 8.31 5.89 -13.53
N LEU A 10 7.98 4.67 -13.99
CA LEU A 10 8.39 4.17 -15.30
C LEU A 10 7.78 4.99 -16.44
N LEU A 11 6.51 5.40 -16.31
CA LEU A 11 5.86 6.27 -17.30
C LEU A 11 6.55 7.65 -17.39
N ILE A 12 6.93 8.23 -16.25
CA ILE A 12 7.70 9.49 -16.22
C ILE A 12 9.07 9.29 -16.89
N ALA A 13 9.80 8.24 -16.54
CA ALA A 13 11.09 7.94 -17.15
C ALA A 13 10.99 7.74 -18.68
N MET A 14 9.95 7.05 -19.13
CA MET A 14 9.68 6.84 -20.56
C MET A 14 9.35 8.15 -21.29
N LEU A 15 8.56 9.04 -20.66
CA LEU A 15 8.28 10.37 -21.21
C LEU A 15 9.58 11.16 -21.41
N PHE A 16 10.42 11.23 -20.38
CA PHE A 16 11.71 11.92 -20.44
C PHE A 16 12.64 11.32 -21.50
N PHE A 17 12.68 10.00 -21.62
CA PHE A 17 13.48 9.31 -22.63
C PHE A 17 13.04 9.68 -24.05
N ILE A 18 11.73 9.61 -24.34
CA ILE A 18 11.20 9.93 -25.67
C ILE A 18 11.48 11.40 -26.03
N TYR A 19 11.17 12.32 -25.11
CA TYR A 19 11.39 13.74 -25.35
C TYR A 19 12.88 14.06 -25.50
N ALA A 20 13.77 13.47 -24.70
CA ALA A 20 15.21 13.70 -24.83
C ALA A 20 15.71 13.32 -26.24
N ILE A 21 15.31 12.15 -26.75
CA ILE A 21 15.69 11.71 -28.10
C ILE A 21 15.12 12.64 -29.17
N VAL A 22 13.83 12.99 -29.08
CA VAL A 22 13.21 13.93 -30.03
C VAL A 22 13.89 15.30 -30.00
N GLY A 23 14.16 15.84 -28.80
CA GLY A 23 14.83 17.12 -28.61
C GLY A 23 16.25 17.13 -29.19
N MET A 24 17.02 16.05 -29.02
CA MET A 24 18.33 15.91 -29.66
C MET A 24 18.22 15.94 -31.19
N GLN A 25 17.25 15.23 -31.78
CA GLN A 25 17.10 15.17 -33.23
C GLN A 25 16.66 16.51 -33.84
N VAL A 26 15.82 17.28 -33.13
CA VAL A 26 15.25 18.52 -33.67
C VAL A 26 16.10 19.75 -33.33
N PHE A 27 16.67 19.80 -32.12
CA PHE A 27 17.34 20.99 -31.57
C PHE A 27 18.84 20.78 -31.28
N GLY A 28 19.40 19.59 -31.50
CA GLY A 28 20.80 19.29 -31.16
C GLY A 28 21.85 20.11 -31.89
N ASN A 29 21.51 20.73 -33.02
CA ASN A 29 22.43 21.56 -33.83
C ASN A 29 22.30 23.07 -33.57
N VAL A 30 21.40 23.49 -32.67
CA VAL A 30 21.25 24.90 -32.29
C VAL A 30 22.53 25.37 -31.60
N LYS A 31 23.10 26.49 -32.06
CA LYS A 31 24.33 27.05 -31.51
C LYS A 31 24.15 27.43 -30.04
N LEU A 32 25.16 27.10 -29.25
CA LEU A 32 25.27 27.51 -27.86
C LEU A 32 25.48 29.03 -27.74
N ASP A 33 24.75 29.64 -26.82
CA ASP A 33 24.76 31.07 -26.52
C ASP A 33 24.63 31.27 -25.01
N ASP A 34 25.69 31.77 -24.36
CA ASP A 34 25.76 31.91 -22.90
C ASP A 34 24.76 32.94 -22.33
N GLU A 35 24.27 33.87 -23.16
CA GLU A 35 23.24 34.84 -22.79
C GLU A 35 21.81 34.32 -23.09
N GLY A 36 21.70 33.18 -23.78
CA GLY A 36 20.44 32.57 -24.20
C GLY A 36 19.98 31.41 -23.32
N GLY A 37 18.89 30.76 -23.73
CA GLY A 37 18.37 29.58 -23.06
C GLY A 37 19.10 28.27 -23.41
N ILE A 38 19.98 28.29 -24.42
CA ILE A 38 20.76 27.12 -24.86
C ILE A 38 22.25 27.39 -24.65
N THR A 39 22.85 26.76 -23.65
CA THR A 39 24.25 27.00 -23.22
C THR A 39 25.06 25.70 -23.21
N GLU A 40 26.37 25.76 -22.96
CA GLU A 40 27.22 24.56 -22.81
C GLU A 40 26.69 23.57 -21.75
N HIS A 41 26.02 24.08 -20.72
CA HIS A 41 25.44 23.27 -19.64
C HIS A 41 23.95 22.98 -19.81
N ASN A 42 23.28 23.61 -20.79
CA ASN A 42 21.85 23.49 -21.01
C ASN A 42 21.55 23.38 -22.51
N ASN A 43 21.69 22.19 -23.08
CA ASN A 43 21.50 21.98 -24.53
C ASN A 43 20.97 20.58 -24.87
N PHE A 44 20.77 20.34 -26.16
CA PHE A 44 20.29 19.08 -26.74
C PHE A 44 21.37 18.31 -27.52
N GLN A 45 22.66 18.60 -27.35
CA GLN A 45 23.71 17.94 -28.13
C GLN A 45 23.93 16.48 -27.71
N THR A 46 23.81 16.21 -26.40
CA THR A 46 23.96 14.85 -25.85
C THR A 46 22.73 14.42 -25.07
N PHE A 47 22.55 13.11 -24.95
CA PHE A 47 21.37 12.53 -24.28
C PHE A 47 21.23 12.99 -22.82
N PHE A 48 22.32 12.99 -22.05
CA PHE A 48 22.28 13.39 -20.65
C PHE A 48 22.06 14.89 -20.48
N GLN A 49 22.62 15.74 -21.36
CA GLN A 49 22.34 17.18 -21.34
C GLN A 49 20.88 17.46 -21.69
N ALA A 50 20.33 16.79 -22.71
CA ALA A 50 18.91 16.89 -23.06
C ALA A 50 18.01 16.46 -21.90
N LEU A 51 18.38 15.38 -21.20
CA LEU A 51 17.66 14.91 -20.01
C LEU A 51 17.69 15.95 -18.87
N MET A 52 18.85 16.55 -18.60
CA MET A 52 19.00 17.59 -17.57
C MET A 52 18.24 18.87 -17.93
N LEU A 53 18.25 19.29 -19.20
CA LEU A 53 17.48 20.43 -19.70
C LEU A 53 15.97 20.17 -19.55
N LEU A 54 15.51 18.96 -19.88
CA LEU A 54 14.11 18.57 -19.68
C LEU A 54 13.74 18.51 -18.20
N PHE A 55 14.65 18.07 -17.33
CA PHE A 55 14.45 18.10 -15.88
C PHE A 55 14.30 19.53 -15.36
N ARG A 56 15.19 20.44 -15.76
CA ARG A 56 15.11 21.89 -15.48
C ARG A 56 13.78 22.47 -15.98
N SER A 57 13.34 22.05 -17.17
CA SER A 57 12.07 22.49 -17.74
C SER A 57 10.87 21.96 -16.94
N ALA A 58 10.92 20.69 -16.51
CA ALA A 58 9.87 20.05 -15.71
C ALA A 58 9.70 20.66 -14.31
N THR A 59 10.78 21.21 -13.73
CA THR A 59 10.70 22.00 -12.49
C THR A 59 10.16 23.42 -12.72
N GLY A 60 9.87 23.79 -13.97
CA GLY A 60 9.34 25.10 -14.35
C GLY A 60 10.39 26.20 -14.48
N GLU A 61 11.69 25.87 -14.46
CA GLU A 61 12.75 26.86 -14.48
C GLU A 61 13.05 27.31 -15.92
N ALA A 62 12.76 28.58 -16.23
CA ALA A 62 13.11 29.27 -17.48
C ALA A 62 12.77 28.52 -18.79
N TRP A 63 11.86 27.54 -18.75
CA TRP A 63 11.53 26.68 -19.90
C TRP A 63 11.02 27.47 -21.11
N GLN A 64 10.40 28.63 -20.87
CA GLN A 64 9.94 29.55 -21.90
C GLN A 64 11.11 30.16 -22.68
N GLU A 65 12.19 30.55 -21.99
CA GLU A 65 13.41 31.11 -22.61
C GLU A 65 14.16 30.04 -23.40
N ILE A 66 14.21 28.82 -22.88
CA ILE A 66 14.77 27.65 -23.56
C ILE A 66 13.98 27.37 -24.85
N MET A 67 12.65 27.38 -24.78
CA MET A 67 11.76 27.22 -25.94
C MET A 67 11.99 28.31 -26.99
N LEU A 68 12.05 29.58 -26.58
CA LEU A 68 12.31 30.71 -27.49
C LEU A 68 13.71 30.64 -28.14
N SER A 69 14.67 30.03 -27.44
CA SER A 69 16.03 29.79 -27.95
C SER A 69 16.09 28.63 -28.95
N CYS A 70 15.05 27.80 -29.03
CA CYS A 70 14.93 26.67 -29.97
C CYS A 70 14.08 26.97 -31.22
N LEU A 71 13.51 28.18 -31.35
CA LEU A 71 12.68 28.57 -32.50
C LEU A 71 13.47 28.61 -33.81
N SER A 72 12.77 28.72 -34.94
CA SER A 72 13.41 28.88 -36.24
C SER A 72 14.32 30.12 -36.29
N LYS A 73 15.23 30.16 -37.28
CA LYS A 73 16.16 31.29 -37.54
C LYS A 73 17.27 31.47 -36.50
N LYS A 74 17.60 30.42 -35.75
CA LYS A 74 18.73 30.43 -34.81
C LYS A 74 20.02 30.05 -35.53
N PRO A 75 21.19 30.57 -35.10
CA PRO A 75 22.45 30.13 -35.68
C PRO A 75 22.69 28.65 -35.41
N CYS A 76 23.26 27.94 -36.37
CA CYS A 76 23.75 26.56 -36.19
C CYS A 76 25.19 26.55 -35.65
N GLU A 77 25.55 25.53 -34.88
CA GLU A 77 26.91 25.38 -34.35
C GLU A 77 27.92 24.87 -35.39
N GLN A 78 27.49 23.93 -36.21
CA GLN A 78 28.24 23.47 -37.39
C GLN A 78 27.64 24.11 -38.65
N HIS A 79 28.49 24.39 -39.65
CA HIS A 79 28.00 24.76 -40.97
C HIS A 79 27.07 23.66 -41.47
N SER A 80 25.77 23.96 -41.56
CA SER A 80 24.77 23.03 -42.06
C SER A 80 25.23 22.49 -43.41
N LEU A 81 25.15 21.17 -43.59
CA LEU A 81 25.46 20.48 -44.87
C LEU A 81 24.67 21.07 -46.06
N ASN A 82 23.58 21.80 -45.78
CA ASN A 82 22.66 22.37 -46.76
C ASN A 82 22.93 23.84 -47.11
N GLY A 83 24.02 24.45 -46.61
CA GLY A 83 24.41 25.83 -46.97
C GLY A 83 23.60 26.96 -46.31
N GLU A 84 22.50 26.66 -45.62
CA GLU A 84 21.78 27.60 -44.76
C GLU A 84 22.21 27.44 -43.30
N ASN A 85 22.88 28.45 -42.71
CA ASN A 85 23.31 28.46 -41.30
C ASN A 85 22.16 28.72 -40.31
N VAL A 86 20.96 28.24 -40.63
CA VAL A 86 19.74 28.44 -39.86
C VAL A 86 19.28 27.11 -39.26
N CYS A 87 19.18 27.10 -37.94
CA CYS A 87 18.73 25.98 -37.11
C CYS A 87 17.52 26.40 -36.27
N GLY A 88 16.99 25.40 -35.54
CA GLY A 88 15.79 25.53 -34.73
C GLY A 88 14.51 25.36 -35.54
N SER A 89 13.38 25.22 -34.85
CA SER A 89 12.10 24.90 -35.46
C SER A 89 10.94 25.49 -34.68
N ASP A 90 9.93 26.00 -35.37
CA ASP A 90 8.70 26.49 -34.74
C ASP A 90 7.89 25.35 -34.08
N PHE A 91 8.25 24.09 -34.38
CA PHE A 91 7.81 22.91 -33.62
C PHE A 91 8.17 23.00 -32.12
N ALA A 92 9.14 23.83 -31.73
CA ALA A 92 9.51 24.07 -30.33
C ALA A 92 8.32 24.45 -29.45
N TYR A 93 7.37 25.26 -29.95
CA TYR A 93 6.18 25.60 -29.17
C TYR A 93 5.38 24.35 -28.78
N PHE A 94 5.08 23.51 -29.76
CA PHE A 94 4.34 22.28 -29.52
C PHE A 94 5.13 21.30 -28.63
N TYR A 95 6.42 21.15 -28.88
CA TYR A 95 7.31 20.29 -28.11
C TYR A 95 7.34 20.67 -26.62
N PHE A 96 7.68 21.92 -26.29
CA PHE A 96 7.80 22.34 -24.89
C PHE A 96 6.46 22.44 -24.19
N VAL A 97 5.41 22.98 -24.83
CA VAL A 97 4.08 23.08 -24.19
C VAL A 97 3.48 21.71 -23.92
N SER A 98 3.59 20.76 -24.87
CA SER A 98 3.12 19.38 -24.66
C SER A 98 3.92 18.67 -23.57
N PHE A 99 5.24 18.85 -23.53
CA PHE A 99 6.09 18.28 -22.48
C PHE A 99 5.68 18.77 -21.08
N ILE A 100 5.56 20.08 -20.90
CA ILE A 100 5.20 20.68 -19.60
C ILE A 100 3.82 20.21 -19.15
N PHE A 101 2.85 20.17 -20.07
CA PHE A 101 1.51 19.68 -19.77
C PHE A 101 1.51 18.20 -19.33
N LEU A 102 2.11 17.32 -20.11
CA LEU A 102 2.16 15.89 -19.82
C LEU A 102 2.96 15.59 -18.54
N CYS A 103 4.10 16.26 -18.36
CA CYS A 103 4.93 16.09 -17.17
C CYS A 103 4.19 16.56 -15.91
N SER A 104 3.53 17.72 -15.95
CA SER A 104 2.74 18.23 -14.83
C SER A 104 1.59 17.29 -14.47
N PHE A 105 0.91 16.75 -15.49
CA PHE A 105 -0.16 15.76 -15.30
C PHE A 105 0.36 14.48 -14.63
N LEU A 106 1.48 13.92 -15.09
CA LEU A 106 2.08 12.72 -14.49
C LEU A 106 2.60 12.98 -13.06
N MET A 107 3.21 14.13 -12.81
CA MET A 107 3.69 14.52 -11.47
C MET A 107 2.53 14.68 -10.47
N LEU A 108 1.41 15.27 -10.91
CA LEU A 108 0.20 15.34 -10.09
C LEU A 108 -0.35 13.94 -9.79
N ASN A 109 -0.40 13.05 -10.78
CA ASN A 109 -0.86 11.68 -10.58
C ASN A 109 0.04 10.91 -9.59
N LEU A 110 1.36 11.15 -9.61
CA LEU A 110 2.28 10.60 -8.62
C LEU A 110 1.97 11.14 -7.22
N PHE A 111 1.76 12.45 -7.07
CA PHE A 111 1.42 13.06 -5.79
C PHE A 111 0.10 12.52 -5.23
N VAL A 112 -0.93 12.40 -6.07
CA VAL A 112 -2.22 11.81 -5.69
C VAL A 112 -2.06 10.35 -5.28
N ALA A 113 -1.28 9.55 -6.02
CA ALA A 113 -1.02 8.16 -5.66
C ALA A 113 -0.35 8.05 -4.28
N VAL A 114 0.70 8.85 -4.04
CA VAL A 114 1.40 8.89 -2.75
C VAL A 114 0.45 9.34 -1.64
N ILE A 115 -0.38 10.35 -1.86
CA ILE A 115 -1.32 10.81 -0.83
C ILE A 115 -2.39 9.76 -0.55
N MET A 116 -2.99 9.12 -1.55
CA MET A 116 -4.00 8.08 -1.33
C MET A 116 -3.45 6.93 -0.50
N ASP A 117 -2.20 6.54 -0.75
CA ASP A 117 -1.49 5.53 0.01
C ASP A 117 -1.28 5.93 1.48
N ASN A 118 -0.92 7.20 1.70
CA ASN A 118 -0.76 7.73 3.05
C ASN A 118 -2.10 8.00 3.74
N PHE A 119 -3.14 8.36 2.98
CA PHE A 119 -4.47 8.64 3.49
C PHE A 119 -5.13 7.35 3.97
N GLU A 120 -5.03 6.24 3.23
CA GLU A 120 -5.51 4.94 3.69
C GLU A 120 -4.82 4.51 5.01
N TYR A 121 -3.54 4.86 5.19
CA TYR A 121 -2.82 4.64 6.44
C TYR A 121 -3.28 5.58 7.57
N LEU A 122 -3.49 6.87 7.28
CA LEU A 122 -3.84 7.91 8.25
C LEU A 122 -5.32 7.87 8.66
N THR A 123 -6.25 7.56 7.75
CA THR A 123 -7.68 7.38 8.07
C THR A 123 -7.99 6.03 8.70
N ARG A 124 -6.97 5.26 9.08
CA ARG A 124 -7.12 4.14 10.01
C ARG A 124 -7.37 4.63 11.44
N ASP A 125 -7.98 5.81 11.57
CA ASP A 125 -8.47 6.39 12.80
C ASP A 125 -9.51 5.45 13.41
N SER A 126 -9.11 4.86 14.54
CA SER A 126 -9.98 4.27 15.57
C SER A 126 -10.75 2.99 15.22
N SER A 127 -10.17 2.05 14.45
CA SER A 127 -10.60 0.67 14.65
C SER A 127 -10.28 0.30 16.11
N ILE A 128 -11.29 -0.07 16.90
CA ILE A 128 -11.14 -0.54 18.29
C ILE A 128 -9.98 -1.52 18.42
N LEU A 129 -9.70 -2.28 17.34
CA LEU A 129 -8.61 -3.24 17.26
C LEU A 129 -7.59 -2.94 16.13
N GLY A 130 -6.45 -2.35 16.48
CA GLY A 130 -5.31 -2.15 15.56
C GLY A 130 -4.29 -3.32 15.52
N PRO A 131 -3.32 -3.29 14.58
CA PRO A 131 -2.30 -4.34 14.40
C PRO A 131 -1.44 -4.61 15.63
N HIS A 132 -1.10 -3.56 16.39
CA HIS A 132 -0.30 -3.67 17.61
C HIS A 132 -0.93 -4.58 18.68
N HIS A 133 -2.26 -4.68 18.73
CA HIS A 133 -2.94 -5.61 19.64
C HIS A 133 -2.79 -7.07 19.18
N LEU A 134 -2.72 -7.31 17.87
CA LEU A 134 -2.45 -8.65 17.32
C LEU A 134 -1.00 -9.05 17.60
N ASP A 135 -0.06 -8.11 17.49
CA ASP A 135 1.34 -8.33 17.85
C ASP A 135 1.50 -8.65 19.35
N GLU A 136 0.74 -7.96 20.21
CA GLU A 136 0.69 -8.28 21.65
C GLU A 136 0.18 -9.71 21.90
N PHE A 137 -0.87 -10.14 21.19
CA PHE A 137 -1.37 -11.53 21.27
C PHE A 137 -0.31 -12.54 20.84
N VAL A 138 0.35 -12.33 19.69
CA VAL A 138 1.42 -13.21 19.19
C VAL A 138 2.54 -13.33 20.22
N ARG A 139 2.98 -12.19 20.76
CA ARG A 139 4.05 -12.14 21.76
C ARG A 139 3.67 -12.91 23.03
N ILE A 140 2.48 -12.66 23.58
CA ILE A 140 2.04 -13.31 24.82
C ILE A 140 1.79 -14.81 24.57
N TRP A 141 1.24 -15.19 23.42
CA TRP A 141 1.09 -16.61 23.06
C TRP A 141 2.44 -17.32 23.05
N GLY A 142 3.48 -16.68 22.51
CA GLY A 142 4.85 -17.21 22.49
C GLY A 142 5.41 -17.54 23.88
N ASP A 143 5.01 -16.80 24.92
CA ASP A 143 5.40 -17.11 26.30
C ASP A 143 4.79 -18.44 26.81
N TYR A 144 3.63 -18.84 26.27
CA TYR A 144 2.90 -20.06 26.66
C TYR A 144 3.14 -21.26 25.72
N ASP A 145 3.59 -21.02 24.48
CA ASP A 145 3.97 -22.01 23.47
C ASP A 145 5.39 -21.73 22.90
N PRO A 146 6.47 -21.91 23.69
CA PRO A 146 7.83 -21.62 23.24
C PRO A 146 8.32 -22.50 22.08
N ALA A 147 7.70 -23.67 21.90
CA ALA A 147 8.02 -24.62 20.84
C ALA A 147 7.28 -24.32 19.52
N ALA A 148 6.45 -23.27 19.47
CA ALA A 148 5.66 -22.87 18.30
C ALA A 148 4.79 -24.02 17.74
N THR A 149 4.20 -24.82 18.64
CA THR A 149 3.32 -25.93 18.27
C THR A 149 1.98 -25.45 17.71
N GLY A 150 1.62 -24.19 17.93
CA GLY A 150 0.34 -23.59 17.57
C GLY A 150 -0.79 -23.99 18.51
N ARG A 151 -0.48 -24.62 19.65
CA ARG A 151 -1.46 -25.17 20.60
C ARG A 151 -1.07 -24.86 22.04
N ILE A 152 -2.06 -24.57 22.88
CA ILE A 152 -1.88 -24.45 24.33
C ILE A 152 -2.95 -25.24 25.06
N THR A 153 -2.66 -25.69 26.28
CA THR A 153 -3.66 -26.34 27.14
C THR A 153 -4.75 -25.34 27.53
N TYR A 154 -6.03 -25.75 27.48
CA TYR A 154 -7.16 -24.85 27.76
C TYR A 154 -7.10 -24.19 29.15
N THR A 155 -6.48 -24.86 30.14
CA THR A 155 -6.31 -24.34 31.51
C THR A 155 -5.51 -23.05 31.58
N LYS A 156 -4.57 -22.84 30.64
CA LYS A 156 -3.74 -21.63 30.55
C LYS A 156 -4.48 -20.44 29.94
N MET A 157 -5.65 -20.66 29.34
CA MET A 157 -6.38 -19.62 28.61
C MET A 157 -6.78 -18.45 29.51
N TYR A 158 -7.23 -18.74 30.73
CA TYR A 158 -7.59 -17.69 31.70
C TYR A 158 -6.41 -16.76 32.02
N GLU A 159 -5.23 -17.33 32.26
CA GLU A 159 -4.02 -16.56 32.57
C GLU A 159 -3.53 -15.76 31.35
N LEU A 160 -3.57 -16.38 30.16
CA LEU A 160 -3.24 -15.73 28.91
C LEU A 160 -4.10 -14.47 28.68
N LEU A 161 -5.42 -14.55 28.88
CA LEU A 161 -6.31 -13.38 28.74
C LEU A 161 -6.04 -12.28 29.76
N ARG A 162 -5.56 -12.60 30.96
CA ARG A 162 -5.21 -11.60 31.98
C ARG A 162 -3.87 -10.92 31.74
N HIS A 163 -2.96 -11.57 31.02
CA HIS A 163 -1.68 -10.99 30.65
C HIS A 163 -1.79 -10.01 29.49
N MET A 164 -2.79 -10.17 28.62
CA MET A 164 -3.11 -9.21 27.56
C MET A 164 -3.94 -8.04 28.10
N SER A 165 -3.65 -6.84 27.62
CA SER A 165 -4.44 -5.65 27.92
C SER A 165 -5.74 -5.61 27.09
N PRO A 166 -6.81 -4.93 27.55
CA PRO A 166 -7.94 -4.57 26.68
C PRO A 166 -7.43 -3.85 25.43
N PRO A 167 -8.03 -4.06 24.23
CA PRO A 167 -9.38 -4.59 23.97
C PRO A 167 -9.47 -6.09 23.65
N LEU A 168 -8.36 -6.78 23.31
CA LEU A 168 -8.34 -8.24 23.10
C LEU A 168 -8.31 -9.00 24.43
N GLY A 169 -7.47 -8.55 25.35
CA GLY A 169 -7.32 -9.13 26.67
C GLY A 169 -8.27 -8.53 27.71
N LEU A 170 -8.06 -8.95 28.95
CA LEU A 170 -8.84 -8.55 30.11
C LEU A 170 -8.04 -7.65 31.06
N GLY A 171 -6.71 -7.74 31.01
CA GLY A 171 -5.80 -7.08 31.92
C GLY A 171 -5.77 -7.70 33.33
N LYS A 172 -4.71 -7.38 34.07
CA LYS A 172 -4.43 -7.98 35.40
C LYS A 172 -5.50 -7.70 36.46
N LYS A 173 -6.22 -6.58 36.33
CA LYS A 173 -7.25 -6.11 37.28
C LYS A 173 -8.66 -6.66 37.00
N CYS A 174 -8.83 -7.52 35.98
CA CYS A 174 -10.15 -8.03 35.62
C CYS A 174 -10.76 -8.93 36.71
N PRO A 175 -12.01 -8.70 37.14
CA PRO A 175 -12.73 -9.62 38.03
C PRO A 175 -12.92 -11.01 37.40
N VAL A 176 -12.73 -12.04 38.21
CA VAL A 176 -12.80 -13.46 37.81
C VAL A 176 -14.11 -13.80 37.08
N ARG A 177 -15.25 -13.30 37.57
CA ARG A 177 -16.56 -13.53 36.92
C ARG A 177 -16.66 -12.96 35.52
N ILE A 178 -16.07 -11.78 35.28
CA ILE A 178 -16.09 -11.14 33.95
C ILE A 178 -15.21 -11.94 33.00
N ALA A 179 -14.06 -12.41 33.47
CA ALA A 179 -13.15 -13.24 32.70
C ALA A 179 -13.79 -14.56 32.25
N TYR A 180 -14.41 -15.31 33.17
CA TYR A 180 -15.10 -16.56 32.80
C TYR A 180 -16.32 -16.31 31.91
N LYS A 181 -17.11 -15.27 32.18
CA LYS A 181 -18.23 -14.90 31.30
C LYS A 181 -17.73 -14.59 29.88
N ARG A 182 -16.55 -13.99 29.75
CA ARG A 182 -15.91 -13.72 28.45
C ARG A 182 -15.46 -15.01 27.78
N LEU A 183 -14.80 -15.92 28.50
CA LEU A 183 -14.36 -17.22 27.98
C LEU A 183 -15.53 -18.05 27.45
N VAL A 184 -16.61 -18.18 28.24
CA VAL A 184 -17.83 -18.89 27.82
C VAL A 184 -18.42 -18.27 26.56
N ARG A 185 -18.41 -16.93 26.45
CA ARG A 185 -18.94 -16.22 25.28
C ARG A 185 -18.07 -16.40 24.02
N MET A 186 -16.78 -16.67 24.18
CA MET A 186 -15.87 -16.92 23.06
C MET A 186 -16.09 -18.27 22.40
N ASP A 187 -16.65 -19.24 23.15
CA ASP A 187 -17.08 -20.53 22.63
C ASP A 187 -15.99 -21.26 21.81
N MET A 188 -14.76 -21.26 22.34
CA MET A 188 -13.64 -21.91 21.67
C MET A 188 -13.74 -23.43 21.84
N PRO A 189 -13.66 -24.23 20.76
CA PRO A 189 -13.63 -25.68 20.88
C PRO A 189 -12.33 -26.15 21.50
N ILE A 190 -12.43 -27.18 22.33
CA ILE A 190 -11.31 -27.89 22.93
C ILE A 190 -11.08 -29.15 22.09
N ALA A 191 -9.83 -29.35 21.67
CA ALA A 191 -9.44 -30.58 20.97
C ALA A 191 -9.39 -31.77 21.94
N GLU A 192 -9.39 -33.01 21.40
CA GLU A 192 -9.38 -34.25 22.19
C GLU A 192 -8.21 -34.36 23.18
N ASP A 193 -7.09 -33.68 22.89
CA ASP A 193 -5.90 -33.60 23.73
C ASP A 193 -5.96 -32.51 24.82
N ASN A 194 -7.14 -31.91 25.05
CA ASN A 194 -7.35 -30.78 25.96
C ASN A 194 -6.56 -29.52 25.57
N THR A 195 -6.31 -29.33 24.27
CA THR A 195 -5.66 -28.12 23.75
C THR A 195 -6.59 -27.24 22.94
N VAL A 196 -6.20 -25.99 22.78
CA VAL A 196 -6.84 -25.00 21.90
C VAL A 196 -5.82 -24.47 20.91
N HIS A 197 -6.29 -24.20 19.70
CA HIS A 197 -5.46 -23.83 18.56
C HIS A 197 -5.31 -22.31 18.42
N PHE A 198 -4.10 -21.84 18.10
CA PHE A 198 -3.73 -20.43 17.97
C PHE A 198 -4.73 -19.61 17.13
N THR A 199 -4.94 -20.04 15.88
CA THR A 199 -5.79 -19.29 14.92
C THR A 199 -7.24 -19.23 15.36
N THR A 200 -7.74 -20.32 15.97
CA THR A 200 -9.12 -20.42 16.45
C THR A 200 -9.32 -19.53 17.66
N THR A 201 -8.37 -19.52 18.60
CA THR A 201 -8.38 -18.63 19.76
C THR A 201 -8.33 -17.16 19.35
N LEU A 202 -7.44 -16.79 18.42
CA LEU A 202 -7.33 -15.42 17.94
C LEU A 202 -8.63 -14.96 17.27
N MET A 203 -9.20 -15.80 16.39
CA MET A 203 -10.45 -15.47 15.73
C MET A 203 -11.60 -15.32 16.73
N ALA A 204 -11.69 -16.20 17.74
CA ALA A 204 -12.68 -16.08 18.80
C ALA A 204 -12.52 -14.78 19.61
N LEU A 205 -11.28 -14.36 19.90
CA LEU A 205 -11.01 -13.11 20.60
C LEU A 205 -11.45 -11.90 19.78
N ILE A 206 -11.07 -11.85 18.50
CA ILE A 206 -11.44 -10.77 17.57
C ILE A 206 -12.96 -10.70 17.44
N ARG A 207 -13.60 -11.85 17.19
CA ARG A 207 -15.06 -11.97 17.07
C ARG A 207 -15.78 -11.43 18.31
N THR A 208 -15.25 -11.73 19.50
CA THR A 208 -15.85 -11.30 20.77
C THR A 208 -15.55 -9.84 21.11
N ALA A 209 -14.39 -9.31 20.70
CA ALA A 209 -14.03 -7.89 20.87
C ALA A 209 -14.88 -6.97 19.99
N LEU A 210 -15.18 -7.41 18.77
CA LEU A 210 -15.90 -6.63 17.76
C LEU A 210 -17.41 -6.95 17.68
N ASP A 211 -17.91 -7.87 18.52
CA ASP A 211 -19.30 -8.36 18.52
C ASP A 211 -19.77 -8.89 17.14
N ILE A 212 -18.88 -9.58 16.41
CA ILE A 212 -19.15 -10.06 15.05
C ILE A 212 -20.05 -11.29 15.12
N LYS A 213 -21.33 -11.10 14.74
CA LYS A 213 -22.36 -12.17 14.63
C LYS A 213 -22.35 -13.13 15.82
N ILE A 214 -22.24 -12.62 17.04
CA ILE A 214 -22.40 -13.44 18.24
C ILE A 214 -23.90 -13.56 18.51
N ALA A 215 -24.38 -14.79 18.68
CA ALA A 215 -25.77 -15.04 19.04
C ALA A 215 -26.13 -14.26 20.31
N LYS A 216 -27.00 -13.25 20.14
CA LYS A 216 -27.66 -12.55 21.26
C LYS A 216 -28.84 -13.40 21.69
N ALA A 217 -29.26 -13.27 22.96
CA ALA A 217 -30.31 -14.10 23.55
C ALA A 217 -31.54 -14.20 22.62
N GLY A 218 -31.76 -15.39 22.04
CA GLY A 218 -32.85 -15.68 21.11
C GLY A 218 -32.45 -15.99 19.65
N ALA A 219 -31.21 -15.73 19.22
CA ALA A 219 -30.72 -16.07 17.88
C ALA A 219 -30.09 -17.48 17.84
N ASP A 220 -30.30 -18.23 16.75
CA ASP A 220 -29.63 -19.51 16.54
C ASP A 220 -28.15 -19.29 16.21
N LYS A 221 -27.29 -19.80 17.10
CA LYS A 221 -25.83 -19.71 16.98
C LYS A 221 -25.32 -20.42 15.73
N PHE A 222 -25.96 -21.52 15.34
CA PHE A 222 -25.63 -22.23 14.12
C PHE A 222 -25.89 -21.38 12.87
N GLU A 223 -26.99 -20.63 12.87
CA GLU A 223 -27.32 -19.70 11.79
C GLU A 223 -26.28 -18.58 11.69
N CYS A 224 -25.91 -17.97 12.83
CA CYS A 224 -24.88 -16.93 12.87
C CYS A 224 -23.52 -17.41 12.32
N ASP A 225 -23.09 -18.62 12.68
CA ASP A 225 -21.84 -19.22 12.20
C ASP A 225 -21.90 -19.60 10.72
N SER A 226 -23.04 -20.11 10.26
CA SER A 226 -23.30 -20.43 8.85
C SER A 226 -23.25 -19.18 7.99
N GLU A 227 -23.87 -18.09 8.43
CA GLU A 227 -23.80 -16.81 7.74
C GLU A 227 -22.38 -16.23 7.72
N LEU A 228 -21.65 -16.29 8.84
CA LEU A 228 -20.27 -15.82 8.89
C LEU A 228 -19.39 -16.60 7.91
N ARG A 229 -19.55 -17.93 7.84
CA ARG A 229 -18.84 -18.77 6.86
C ARG A 229 -19.15 -18.37 5.41
N LYS A 230 -20.42 -18.07 5.10
CA LYS A 230 -20.82 -17.60 3.77
C LYS A 230 -20.17 -16.27 3.41
N GLU A 231 -20.16 -15.30 4.32
CA GLU A 231 -19.52 -14.00 4.11
C GLU A 231 -18.00 -14.13 3.95
N MET A 232 -17.36 -14.98 4.76
CA MET A 232 -15.92 -15.23 4.63
C MET A 232 -15.55 -15.84 3.27
N MET A 233 -16.36 -16.77 2.75
CA MET A 233 -16.14 -17.33 1.40
C MET A 233 -16.43 -16.31 0.29
N ALA A 234 -17.35 -15.37 0.50
CA ALA A 234 -17.60 -14.29 -0.46
C ALA A 234 -16.45 -13.29 -0.53
N ILE A 235 -15.84 -12.95 0.62
CA ILE A 235 -14.71 -12.01 0.71
C ILE A 235 -13.39 -12.69 0.27
N TRP A 236 -13.18 -13.96 0.63
CA TRP A 236 -11.99 -14.74 0.27
C TRP A 236 -12.36 -15.99 -0.53
N PRO A 237 -12.57 -15.87 -1.86
CA PRO A 237 -12.96 -16.99 -2.71
C PRO A 237 -11.93 -18.14 -2.77
N THR A 238 -10.66 -17.84 -2.48
CA THR A 238 -9.56 -18.83 -2.48
C THR A 238 -9.35 -19.50 -1.12
N LEU A 239 -10.17 -19.18 -0.12
CA LEU A 239 -10.06 -19.76 1.21
C LEU A 239 -10.43 -21.24 1.17
N SER A 240 -9.50 -22.11 1.59
CA SER A 240 -9.77 -23.54 1.67
C SER A 240 -10.78 -23.86 2.78
N GLN A 241 -11.59 -24.90 2.60
CA GLN A 241 -12.52 -25.38 3.63
C GLN A 241 -11.80 -25.72 4.94
N LYS A 242 -10.59 -26.29 4.87
CA LYS A 242 -9.80 -26.60 6.07
C LYS A 242 -9.45 -25.35 6.88
N THR A 243 -9.10 -24.26 6.21
CA THR A 243 -8.79 -22.98 6.86
C THR A 243 -10.05 -22.34 7.43
N LEU A 244 -11.17 -22.43 6.71
CA LEU A 244 -12.47 -21.96 7.17
C LEU A 244 -12.92 -22.70 8.45
N ASP A 245 -12.71 -24.02 8.49
CA ASP A 245 -13.03 -24.85 9.67
C ASP A 245 -12.14 -24.52 10.88
N ILE A 246 -10.92 -24.02 10.67
CA ILE A 246 -10.07 -23.54 11.77
C ILE A 246 -10.54 -22.18 12.29
N LEU A 247 -10.98 -21.29 11.39
CA LEU A 247 -11.41 -19.93 11.73
C LEU A 247 -12.79 -19.90 12.38
N VAL A 248 -13.73 -20.67 11.84
CA VAL A 248 -15.10 -20.81 12.35
C VAL A 248 -15.41 -22.30 12.44
N PRO A 249 -15.10 -22.96 13.57
CA PRO A 249 -15.29 -24.40 13.74
C PRO A 249 -16.73 -24.85 13.45
N PRO A 250 -16.94 -25.97 12.72
CA PRO A 250 -18.28 -26.49 12.49
C PRO A 250 -18.82 -27.04 13.81
N HIS A 251 -20.09 -26.77 14.12
CA HIS A 251 -20.71 -27.31 15.33
C HIS A 251 -20.84 -28.84 15.22
N ARG A 252 -20.07 -29.61 16.02
CA ARG A 252 -20.33 -31.04 16.23
C ARG A 252 -21.01 -31.22 17.59
N ALA A 253 -21.92 -32.19 17.67
CA ALA A 253 -22.77 -32.42 18.84
C ALA A 253 -22.02 -32.83 20.13
N VAL A 254 -20.68 -32.99 20.09
CA VAL A 254 -19.85 -33.52 21.18
C VAL A 254 -18.70 -32.56 21.56
N ASP A 255 -18.67 -31.36 20.99
CA ASP A 255 -17.53 -30.46 21.19
C ASP A 255 -17.59 -29.81 22.59
N LEU A 256 -16.59 -30.10 23.42
CA LEU A 256 -16.34 -29.38 24.67
C LEU A 256 -15.82 -27.98 24.31
N THR A 257 -16.34 -26.94 24.95
CA THR A 257 -15.87 -25.56 24.76
C THR A 257 -15.23 -25.02 26.03
N VAL A 258 -14.37 -24.01 25.89
CA VAL A 258 -13.71 -23.37 27.04
C VAL A 258 -14.71 -22.49 27.79
N GLY A 259 -15.39 -23.06 28.79
CA GLY A 259 -16.36 -22.32 29.62
C GLY A 259 -17.22 -23.18 30.52
#